data_AF-A0A2J7RCG0-F1
#
_entry.id   AF-A0A2J7RCG0-F1
#
_cell.length_a   1.000
_cell.length_b   1.000
_cell.length_c   1.000
_cell.angle_alpha   90.00
_cell.angle_beta   90.00
_cell.angle_gamma   90.00
#
_symmetry.space_group_name_H-M   'P 1'
#
loop_
_entity.id
_entity.type
_entity.pdbx_description
1 polymer ?
#
loop_
_entity_poly.entity_id
_entity_poly.type
_entity_poly.pdbx_seq_one_letter_code
_entity_poly.pdbx_strand_id
1 'polypeptide(L)'
;MRPSIILQNDGFLEKMEKGFPEYGCYVNTKTLTNVPRECQPFCTEVTYCGYVMDTELLHITQDYARYKNQDIAHSMRLTEVKQPGKFLQKRMRLVSSLKLNALTLDELYNSREIVLSNIFHAALLQAFRFHSIVKNTFNRKNLNQRFLIQIVYESAGKIGDHVLRITNNYCRVSTVDFSTVCWIVYRAFYLRMSIVCSYYPDVLKATDWMLQCLSQRIKAEHYDEIRKLTLNMPDAFRTVK
;
A
#
# COMPACT_ATOMS: atom_id res chain seq x y z
N MET A 1 -22.29 8.91 -29.12
CA MET A 1 -22.11 8.64 -27.68
C MET A 1 -23.49 8.45 -27.05
N ARG A 2 -23.68 7.38 -26.26
CA ARG A 2 -24.99 6.87 -25.80
C ARG A 2 -25.64 7.80 -24.76
N PRO A 3 -26.76 8.48 -25.06
CA PRO A 3 -27.50 9.32 -24.11
C PRO A 3 -28.12 8.55 -22.93
N SER A 4 -28.24 7.23 -23.05
CA SER A 4 -28.95 6.36 -22.10
C SER A 4 -28.21 6.06 -20.79
N ILE A 5 -26.88 6.24 -20.73
CA ILE A 5 -26.10 5.99 -19.50
C ILE A 5 -26.13 7.20 -18.56
N ILE A 6 -26.14 8.42 -19.11
CA ILE A 6 -26.16 9.67 -18.33
C ILE A 6 -27.51 9.80 -17.58
N LEU A 7 -28.63 9.49 -18.26
CA LEU A 7 -29.97 9.56 -17.67
C LEU A 7 -30.20 8.57 -16.51
N GLN A 8 -29.51 7.42 -16.47
CA GLN A 8 -29.61 6.48 -15.34
C GLN A 8 -28.86 6.98 -14.11
N ASN A 9 -27.77 7.73 -14.29
CA ASN A 9 -26.93 8.21 -13.19
C ASN A 9 -27.60 9.34 -12.40
N ASP A 10 -28.27 10.29 -13.08
CA ASP A 10 -28.93 11.42 -12.41
C ASP A 10 -30.09 10.96 -11.52
N GLY A 11 -30.92 10.03 -12.03
CA GLY A 11 -32.04 9.48 -11.26
C GLY A 11 -31.60 8.60 -10.09
N PHE A 12 -30.46 7.90 -10.21
CA PHE A 12 -29.87 7.15 -9.09
C PHE A 12 -29.35 8.10 -8.01
N LEU A 13 -28.57 9.11 -8.41
CA LEU A 13 -27.96 10.06 -7.51
C LEU A 13 -28.99 10.89 -6.74
N GLU A 14 -30.03 11.38 -7.42
CA GLU A 14 -31.11 12.13 -6.78
C GLU A 14 -31.85 11.28 -5.74
N LYS A 15 -32.12 10.00 -6.05
CA LYS A 15 -32.73 9.06 -5.09
C LYS A 15 -31.82 8.81 -3.89
N MET A 16 -30.53 8.60 -4.13
CA MET A 16 -29.56 8.37 -3.05
C MET A 16 -29.44 9.61 -2.16
N GLU A 17 -29.41 10.82 -2.71
CA GLU A 17 -29.35 12.07 -1.94
C GLU A 17 -30.59 12.28 -1.06
N LYS A 18 -31.78 11.96 -1.58
CA LYS A 18 -33.02 11.98 -0.78
C LYS A 18 -33.02 10.93 0.33
N GLY A 19 -32.21 9.87 0.19
CA GLY A 19 -32.21 8.72 1.07
C GLY A 19 -33.52 7.95 0.96
N PHE A 20 -33.84 7.21 2.02
CA PHE A 20 -35.09 6.48 2.16
C PHE A 20 -35.73 6.84 3.50
N PRO A 21 -36.33 8.04 3.63
CA PRO A 21 -36.88 8.55 4.89
C PRO A 21 -37.97 7.66 5.49
N GLU A 22 -38.72 6.93 4.65
CA GLU A 22 -39.73 5.96 5.06
C GLU A 22 -39.15 4.79 5.88
N TYR A 23 -37.85 4.53 5.76
CA TYR A 23 -37.10 3.57 6.57
C TYR A 23 -36.16 4.24 7.59
N GLY A 24 -36.21 5.57 7.74
CA GLY A 24 -35.30 6.34 8.59
C GLY A 24 -33.85 6.34 8.10
N CYS A 25 -33.61 6.05 6.81
CA CYS A 25 -32.29 5.98 6.20
C CYS A 25 -31.94 7.28 5.48
N TYR A 26 -30.84 7.92 5.86
CA TYR A 26 -30.37 9.17 5.28
C TYR A 26 -28.94 9.03 4.76
N VAL A 27 -28.64 9.66 3.62
CA VAL A 27 -27.29 9.68 3.05
C VAL A 27 -26.59 10.97 3.47
N ASN A 28 -25.32 10.86 3.83
CA ASN A 28 -24.55 12.02 4.26
C ASN A 28 -24.13 12.89 3.06
N THR A 29 -23.67 14.10 3.35
CA THR A 29 -23.23 15.07 2.33
C THR A 29 -21.84 14.77 1.75
N LYS A 30 -21.26 13.60 2.04
CA LYS A 30 -19.90 13.22 1.59
C LYS A 30 -19.91 12.41 0.29
N THR A 31 -20.98 12.53 -0.50
CA THR A 31 -21.07 11.91 -1.83
C THR A 31 -19.93 12.40 -2.70
N LEU A 32 -19.14 11.47 -3.24
CA LEU A 32 -18.12 11.74 -4.26
C LEU A 32 -18.67 11.27 -5.60
N THR A 33 -18.65 12.15 -6.60
CA THR A 33 -19.17 11.86 -7.94
C THR A 33 -18.34 12.55 -9.01
N ASN A 34 -18.20 11.88 -10.15
CA ASN A 34 -17.69 12.44 -11.39
C ASN A 34 -18.83 12.92 -12.33
N VAL A 35 -20.08 12.94 -11.85
CA VAL A 35 -21.22 13.51 -12.58
C VAL A 35 -21.24 15.02 -12.35
N PRO A 36 -21.17 15.85 -13.41
CA PRO A 36 -21.23 17.29 -13.27
C PRO A 36 -22.52 17.75 -12.58
N ARG A 37 -22.40 18.59 -11.55
CA ARG A 37 -23.54 19.29 -10.94
C ARG A 37 -23.23 20.74 -10.69
N GLU A 38 -24.24 21.59 -10.80
CA GLU A 38 -24.12 23.05 -10.69
C GLU A 38 -23.58 23.52 -9.32
N CYS A 39 -23.59 22.69 -8.28
CA CYS A 39 -23.19 23.06 -6.91
C CYS A 39 -22.35 22.02 -6.15
N GLN A 40 -21.77 21.02 -6.82
CA GLN A 40 -20.91 20.01 -6.17
C GLN A 40 -19.53 19.95 -6.83
N PRO A 41 -18.45 19.73 -6.04
CA PRO A 41 -17.12 19.59 -6.60
C PRO A 41 -17.05 18.34 -7.48
N PHE A 42 -16.75 18.55 -8.76
CA PHE A 42 -16.41 17.48 -9.70
C PHE A 42 -15.16 16.76 -9.20
N CYS A 43 -15.26 15.46 -8.93
CA CYS A 43 -14.15 14.69 -8.38
C CYS A 43 -13.88 13.47 -9.25
N THR A 44 -12.67 13.42 -9.84
CA THR A 44 -12.22 12.30 -10.67
C THR A 44 -11.73 11.13 -9.82
N GLU A 45 -11.33 11.38 -8.56
CA GLU A 45 -10.87 10.36 -7.61
C GLU A 45 -11.97 10.02 -6.59
N VAL A 46 -12.58 8.84 -6.74
CA VAL A 46 -13.62 8.38 -5.81
C VAL A 46 -13.02 7.43 -4.78
N THR A 47 -13.12 7.77 -3.50
CA THR A 47 -12.70 6.86 -2.42
C THR A 47 -13.83 5.93 -1.99
N TYR A 48 -13.58 4.62 -2.00
CA TYR A 48 -14.56 3.64 -1.53
C TYR A 48 -13.88 2.42 -0.91
N CYS A 49 -14.36 1.96 0.25
CA CYS A 49 -13.81 0.81 0.98
C CYS A 49 -12.28 0.90 1.22
N GLY A 50 -11.74 2.11 1.33
CA GLY A 50 -10.30 2.40 1.49
C GLY A 50 -9.45 2.15 0.25
N TYR A 51 -10.06 2.22 -0.94
CA TYR A 51 -9.41 2.37 -2.23
C TYR A 51 -9.69 3.76 -2.79
N VAL A 52 -8.83 4.23 -3.68
CA VAL A 52 -9.03 5.41 -4.52
C VAL A 52 -9.16 4.90 -5.95
N MET A 53 -10.28 5.22 -6.60
CA MET A 53 -10.55 4.88 -7.99
C MET A 53 -10.48 6.16 -8.81
N ASP A 54 -9.52 6.23 -9.72
CA ASP A 54 -9.47 7.28 -10.73
C ASP A 54 -10.51 6.95 -11.80
N THR A 55 -11.53 7.78 -11.95
CA THR A 55 -12.65 7.55 -12.86
C THR A 55 -12.34 7.93 -14.31
N GLU A 56 -11.21 8.60 -14.57
CA GLU A 56 -10.72 8.90 -15.92
C GLU A 56 -9.75 7.81 -16.40
N LEU A 57 -8.74 7.50 -15.59
CA LEU A 57 -7.71 6.51 -15.93
C LEU A 57 -8.10 5.07 -15.54
N LEU A 58 -9.15 4.90 -14.75
CA LEU A 58 -9.66 3.62 -14.23
C LEU A 58 -8.66 2.87 -13.32
N HIS A 59 -7.59 3.55 -12.93
CA HIS A 59 -6.60 3.04 -11.99
C HIS A 59 -7.18 2.93 -10.58
N ILE A 60 -6.81 1.86 -9.89
CA ILE A 60 -7.24 1.60 -8.51
C ILE A 60 -6.01 1.54 -7.61
N THR A 61 -5.97 2.45 -6.64
CA THR A 61 -4.92 2.47 -5.61
C THR A 61 -5.52 2.35 -4.23
N GLN A 62 -4.67 2.13 -3.23
CA GLN A 62 -5.12 2.17 -1.84
C GLN A 62 -5.17 3.59 -1.32
N ASP A 63 -6.18 3.87 -0.48
CA ASP A 63 -6.27 5.14 0.23
C ASP A 63 -5.27 5.19 1.40
N TYR A 64 -4.13 5.84 1.15
CA TYR A 64 -3.12 6.13 2.16
C TYR A 64 -3.29 7.50 2.82
N ALA A 65 -4.24 8.33 2.39
CA ALA A 65 -4.45 9.67 2.95
C ALA A 65 -4.78 9.60 4.45
N ARG A 66 -5.44 8.51 4.89
CA ARG A 66 -5.72 8.21 6.30
C ARG A 66 -4.49 8.12 7.22
N TYR A 67 -3.29 7.95 6.68
CA TYR A 67 -2.05 7.88 7.47
C TYR A 67 -1.33 9.23 7.52
N LYS A 68 -1.71 10.19 6.66
CA LYS A 68 -1.08 11.50 6.60
C LYS A 68 -1.18 12.19 7.96
N ASN A 69 -0.03 12.65 8.47
CA ASN A 69 0.10 13.30 9.78
C ASN A 69 -0.35 12.44 10.99
N GLN A 70 -0.53 11.12 10.84
CA GLN A 70 -0.90 10.21 11.92
C GLN A 70 0.33 9.40 12.38
N ASP A 71 0.36 9.04 13.67
CA ASP A 71 1.29 8.00 14.15
C ASP A 71 0.73 6.63 13.76
N ILE A 72 1.50 5.87 13.00
CA ILE A 72 1.07 4.55 12.52
C ILE A 72 0.82 3.57 13.68
N ALA A 73 1.40 3.82 14.87
CA ALA A 73 1.13 3.05 16.08
C ALA A 73 -0.37 3.02 16.41
N HIS A 74 -1.12 4.09 16.13
CA HIS A 74 -2.57 4.14 16.38
C HIS A 74 -3.38 3.17 15.52
N SER A 75 -2.79 2.66 14.42
CA SER A 75 -3.39 1.59 13.61
C SER A 75 -3.22 0.20 14.22
N MET A 76 -2.52 0.07 15.36
CA MET A 76 -2.16 -1.20 15.98
C MET A 76 -2.37 -1.19 17.50
N ARG A 77 -2.75 -2.34 18.07
CA ARG A 77 -2.81 -2.52 19.52
C ARG A 77 -1.44 -2.92 20.06
N LEU A 78 -0.59 -1.92 20.37
CA LEU A 78 0.80 -2.15 20.81
C LEU A 78 0.96 -2.22 22.35
N THR A 79 0.03 -1.66 23.10
CA THR A 79 0.10 -1.53 24.58
C THR A 79 0.03 -2.88 25.33
N GLU A 80 -0.48 -3.93 24.70
CA GLU A 80 -0.71 -5.25 25.31
C GLU A 80 0.32 -6.31 24.84
N VAL A 81 1.39 -5.91 24.16
CA VAL A 81 2.34 -6.84 23.54
C VAL A 81 3.28 -7.44 24.58
N LYS A 82 2.98 -8.67 25.03
CA LYS A 82 3.82 -9.44 25.97
C LYS A 82 5.04 -10.12 25.32
N GLN A 83 4.94 -10.48 24.04
CA GLN A 83 6.01 -11.17 23.29
C GLN A 83 6.35 -10.40 22.00
N PRO A 84 7.17 -9.33 22.10
CA PRO A 84 7.49 -8.42 20.99
C PRO A 84 7.98 -9.12 19.72
N GLY A 85 8.89 -10.09 19.85
CA GLY A 85 9.43 -10.86 18.72
C GLY A 85 8.36 -11.63 17.95
N LYS A 86 7.52 -12.41 18.66
CA LYS A 86 6.43 -13.17 18.02
C LYS A 86 5.37 -12.26 17.43
N PHE A 87 5.06 -11.16 18.10
CA PHE A 87 4.11 -10.17 17.60
C PHE A 87 4.62 -9.54 16.31
N LEU A 88 5.88 -9.09 16.28
CA LEU A 88 6.51 -8.53 15.09
C LEU A 88 6.49 -9.54 13.95
N GLN A 89 6.92 -10.78 14.19
CA GLN A 89 6.92 -11.84 13.17
C GLN A 89 5.52 -12.11 12.61
N LYS A 90 4.51 -12.26 13.49
CA LYS A 90 3.12 -12.47 13.07
C LYS A 90 2.61 -11.31 12.22
N ARG A 91 2.91 -10.06 12.60
CA ARG A 91 2.50 -8.87 11.86
C ARG A 91 3.20 -8.77 10.50
N MET A 92 4.48 -9.11 10.44
CA MET A 92 5.24 -9.07 9.19
C MET A 92 4.81 -10.14 8.17
N ARG A 93 4.24 -11.24 8.66
CA ARG A 93 3.64 -12.30 7.82
C ARG A 93 2.18 -12.01 7.40
N LEU A 94 1.51 -11.03 8.01
CA LEU A 94 0.09 -10.73 7.76
C LEU A 94 -0.10 -9.80 6.54
N VAL A 95 0.18 -10.33 5.36
CA VAL A 95 0.12 -9.60 4.08
C VAL A 95 -1.29 -9.24 3.63
N SER A 96 -2.34 -9.91 4.12
CA SER A 96 -3.74 -9.60 3.77
C SER A 96 -4.15 -8.16 4.14
N SER A 97 -3.50 -7.58 5.15
CA SER A 97 -3.75 -6.20 5.59
C SER A 97 -3.14 -5.13 4.67
N LEU A 98 -2.38 -5.55 3.66
CA LEU A 98 -1.73 -4.67 2.68
C LEU A 98 -2.57 -4.46 1.43
N LYS A 99 -3.78 -5.04 1.36
CA LYS A 99 -4.74 -4.92 0.24
C LYS A 99 -4.14 -5.13 -1.16
N LEU A 100 -3.10 -5.96 -1.26
CA LEU A 100 -2.52 -6.40 -2.52
C LEU A 100 -3.39 -7.54 -3.09
N ASN A 101 -4.46 -7.18 -3.79
CA ASN A 101 -5.39 -8.12 -4.41
C ASN A 101 -5.55 -7.80 -5.90
N ALA A 102 -6.40 -8.56 -6.61
CA ALA A 102 -6.61 -8.40 -8.05
C ALA A 102 -6.93 -6.95 -8.43
N LEU A 103 -7.75 -6.23 -7.64
CA LEU A 103 -8.10 -4.82 -7.86
C LEU A 103 -6.88 -3.90 -8.00
N THR A 104 -5.80 -4.21 -7.29
CA THR A 104 -4.59 -3.37 -7.26
C THR A 104 -3.43 -3.93 -8.10
N LEU A 105 -3.55 -5.17 -8.55
CA LEU A 105 -2.46 -5.95 -9.15
C LEU A 105 -2.72 -6.43 -10.57
N ASP A 106 -3.95 -6.32 -11.08
CA ASP A 106 -4.26 -6.74 -12.45
C ASP A 106 -3.89 -5.63 -13.43
N GLU A 107 -2.97 -5.95 -14.35
CA GLU A 107 -2.48 -5.04 -15.38
C GLU A 107 -3.48 -4.86 -16.54
N LEU A 108 -4.66 -5.51 -16.49
CA LEU A 108 -5.73 -5.28 -17.46
C LEU A 108 -6.33 -3.88 -17.35
N TYR A 109 -6.42 -3.33 -16.13
CA TYR A 109 -7.02 -2.02 -15.87
C TYR A 109 -6.14 -1.10 -15.01
N ASN A 110 -5.08 -1.63 -14.39
CA ASN A 110 -4.01 -0.78 -13.85
C ASN A 110 -2.84 -0.79 -14.82
N SER A 111 -2.23 0.37 -15.09
CA SER A 111 -0.94 0.34 -15.76
C SER A 111 0.09 -0.40 -14.90
N ARG A 112 1.12 -0.96 -15.52
CA ARG A 112 2.25 -1.59 -14.81
C ARG A 112 2.85 -0.67 -13.75
N GLU A 113 3.03 0.61 -14.09
CA GLU A 113 3.52 1.64 -13.16
C GLU A 113 2.65 1.73 -11.90
N ILE A 114 1.32 1.73 -12.05
CA ILE A 114 0.38 1.75 -10.93
C ILE A 114 0.43 0.46 -10.11
N VAL A 115 0.55 -0.70 -10.74
CA VAL A 115 0.72 -1.98 -10.03
C VAL A 115 2.00 -1.97 -9.19
N LEU A 116 3.12 -1.53 -9.76
CA LEU A 116 4.39 -1.42 -9.05
C LEU A 116 4.32 -0.38 -7.91
N SER A 117 3.62 0.73 -8.13
CA SER A 117 3.34 1.75 -7.11
C SER A 117 2.50 1.21 -5.95
N ASN A 118 1.45 0.44 -6.25
CA ASN A 118 0.62 -0.23 -5.24
C ASN A 118 1.45 -1.18 -4.37
N ILE A 119 2.33 -1.98 -4.98
CA ILE A 119 3.26 -2.87 -4.26
C ILE A 119 4.22 -2.05 -3.40
N PHE A 120 4.78 -0.97 -3.93
CA PHE A 120 5.72 -0.12 -3.22
C PHE A 120 5.08 0.57 -2.01
N HIS A 121 3.90 1.15 -2.17
CA HIS A 121 3.17 1.79 -1.07
C HIS A 121 2.77 0.79 0.02
N ALA A 122 2.35 -0.42 -0.37
CA ALA A 122 2.06 -1.49 0.57
C ALA A 122 3.32 -1.92 1.34
N ALA A 123 4.46 -2.04 0.66
CA ALA A 123 5.73 -2.35 1.28
C ALA A 123 6.21 -1.23 2.23
N LEU A 124 6.00 0.03 1.88
CA LEU A 124 6.26 1.17 2.76
C LEU A 124 5.42 1.08 4.02
N LEU A 125 4.11 0.87 3.89
CA LEU A 125 3.22 0.69 5.04
C LEU A 125 3.73 -0.42 5.97
N GLN A 126 4.20 -1.53 5.40
CA GLN A 126 4.79 -2.62 6.17
C GLN A 126 6.09 -2.23 6.87
N ALA A 127 6.99 -1.48 6.22
CA ALA A 127 8.22 -0.97 6.80
C ALA A 127 7.96 0.03 7.94
N PHE A 128 6.95 0.90 7.81
CA PHE A 128 6.52 1.80 8.89
C PHE A 128 5.94 1.03 10.07
N ARG A 129 5.10 0.01 9.83
CA ARG A 129 4.57 -0.87 10.88
C ARG A 129 5.71 -1.62 11.59
N PHE A 130 6.67 -2.15 10.85
CA PHE A 130 7.86 -2.79 11.40
C PHE A 130 8.58 -1.86 12.38
N HIS A 131 8.90 -0.64 11.95
CA HIS A 131 9.59 0.32 12.80
C HIS A 131 8.75 0.69 14.03
N SER A 132 7.46 0.99 13.85
CA SER A 132 6.56 1.36 14.94
C SER A 132 6.45 0.26 15.99
N ILE A 133 6.36 -1.01 15.58
CA ILE A 133 6.38 -2.14 16.52
C ILE A 133 7.72 -2.18 17.26
N VAL A 134 8.85 -2.15 16.54
CA VAL A 134 10.18 -2.20 17.17
C VAL A 134 10.38 -1.05 18.16
N LYS A 135 10.07 0.18 17.75
CA LYS A 135 10.20 1.40 18.57
C LYS A 135 9.38 1.32 19.86
N ASN A 136 8.16 0.80 19.78
CA ASN A 136 7.22 0.84 20.91
C ASN A 136 7.28 -0.41 21.81
N THR A 137 7.78 -1.56 21.31
CA THR A 137 7.71 -2.82 22.08
C THR A 137 9.07 -3.45 22.39
N PHE A 138 10.18 -2.97 21.83
CA PHE A 138 11.51 -3.53 22.08
C PHE A 138 12.39 -2.60 22.90
N ASN A 139 13.32 -3.16 23.67
CA ASN A 139 14.36 -2.39 24.33
C ASN A 139 15.41 -1.95 23.30
N ARG A 140 15.45 -0.64 22.99
CA ARG A 140 16.38 -0.04 22.03
C ARG A 140 17.86 -0.37 22.30
N LYS A 141 18.26 -0.52 23.57
CA LYS A 141 19.66 -0.79 23.93
C LYS A 141 20.10 -2.22 23.61
N ASN A 142 19.16 -3.13 23.37
CA ASN A 142 19.44 -4.54 23.15
C ASN A 142 18.65 -5.08 21.94
N LEU A 143 18.67 -4.35 20.84
CA LEU A 143 18.05 -4.79 19.59
C LEU A 143 18.88 -5.89 18.93
N ASN A 144 18.30 -7.07 18.80
CA ASN A 144 18.89 -8.17 18.06
C ASN A 144 18.78 -7.90 16.55
N GLN A 145 19.82 -7.30 15.96
CA GLN A 145 19.85 -6.94 14.55
C GLN A 145 19.70 -8.14 13.61
N ARG A 146 20.29 -9.29 13.95
CA ARG A 146 20.16 -10.52 13.15
C ARG A 146 18.71 -11.00 13.06
N PHE A 147 17.99 -10.95 14.18
CA PHE A 147 16.57 -11.25 14.21
C PHE A 147 15.77 -10.25 13.35
N LEU A 148 16.07 -8.96 13.45
CA LEU A 148 15.40 -7.93 12.66
C LEU A 148 15.62 -8.12 11.15
N ILE A 149 16.85 -8.45 10.72
CA ILE A 149 17.17 -8.79 9.32
C ILE A 149 16.31 -9.97 8.85
N GLN A 150 16.26 -11.05 9.64
CA GLN A 150 15.46 -12.23 9.33
C GLN A 150 13.98 -11.88 9.14
N ILE A 151 13.43 -11.00 9.98
CA ILE A 151 12.04 -10.55 9.84
C ILE A 151 11.81 -9.76 8.54
N VAL A 152 12.77 -8.91 8.12
CA VAL A 152 12.68 -8.19 6.84
C VAL A 152 12.70 -9.17 5.66
N TYR A 153 13.58 -10.18 5.71
CA TYR A 153 13.65 -11.24 4.68
C TYR A 153 12.33 -12.04 4.60
N GLU A 154 11.79 -12.44 5.74
CA GLU A 154 10.49 -13.11 5.81
C GLU A 154 9.37 -12.23 5.25
N SER A 155 9.36 -10.93 5.56
CA SER A 155 8.36 -10.00 5.05
C SER A 155 8.45 -9.87 3.52
N ALA A 156 9.65 -9.72 2.97
CA ALA A 156 9.87 -9.63 1.52
C ALA A 156 9.40 -10.90 0.81
N GLY A 157 9.80 -12.07 1.31
CA GLY A 157 9.35 -13.35 0.77
C GLY A 157 7.84 -13.52 0.83
N LYS A 158 7.20 -13.19 1.97
CA LYS A 158 5.75 -13.31 2.10
C LYS A 158 4.96 -12.37 1.20
N ILE A 159 5.44 -11.14 1.00
CA ILE A 159 4.81 -10.21 0.06
C ILE A 159 5.02 -10.71 -1.38
N GLY A 160 6.23 -11.15 -1.74
CA GLY A 160 6.52 -11.74 -3.05
C GLY A 160 5.62 -12.94 -3.38
N ASP A 161 5.55 -13.91 -2.48
CA ASP A 161 4.69 -15.09 -2.61
C ASP A 161 3.22 -14.70 -2.75
N HIS A 162 2.78 -13.70 -1.98
CA HIS A 162 1.40 -13.24 -2.01
C HIS A 162 1.04 -12.58 -3.34
N VAL A 163 1.88 -11.65 -3.81
CA VAL A 163 1.69 -10.98 -5.10
C VAL A 163 1.63 -12.01 -6.21
N LEU A 164 2.61 -12.91 -6.31
CA LEU A 164 2.61 -13.94 -7.34
C LEU A 164 1.39 -14.87 -7.28
N ARG A 165 0.98 -15.26 -6.07
CA ARG A 165 -0.22 -16.07 -5.91
C ARG A 165 -1.47 -15.34 -6.39
N ILE A 166 -1.57 -14.03 -6.14
CA ILE A 166 -2.73 -13.26 -6.61
C ILE A 166 -2.69 -13.11 -8.13
N THR A 167 -1.55 -12.70 -8.67
CA THR A 167 -1.41 -12.44 -10.11
C THR A 167 -1.63 -13.70 -10.93
N ASN A 168 -1.13 -14.86 -10.48
CA ASN A 168 -1.26 -16.11 -11.22
C ASN A 168 -2.66 -16.72 -11.17
N ASN A 169 -3.45 -16.45 -10.13
CA ASN A 169 -4.74 -17.12 -9.92
C ASN A 169 -5.95 -16.21 -10.19
N TYR A 170 -5.79 -14.89 -10.08
CA TYR A 170 -6.92 -13.96 -10.09
C TYR A 170 -6.75 -12.76 -11.02
N CYS A 171 -5.52 -12.43 -11.45
CA CYS A 171 -5.31 -11.37 -12.44
C CYS A 171 -5.38 -11.95 -13.85
N ARG A 172 -5.94 -11.19 -14.79
CA ARG A 172 -5.96 -11.56 -16.21
C ARG A 172 -4.65 -11.25 -16.89
N VAL A 173 -4.02 -10.13 -16.52
CA VAL A 173 -2.72 -9.71 -17.05
C VAL A 173 -1.80 -9.37 -15.88
N SER A 174 -0.55 -9.84 -15.95
CA SER A 174 0.50 -9.47 -14.99
C SER A 174 1.87 -9.72 -15.62
N THR A 175 2.74 -8.72 -15.54
CA THR A 175 4.14 -8.81 -15.97
C THR A 175 5.11 -8.70 -14.78
N VAL A 176 4.59 -8.65 -13.55
CA VAL A 176 5.38 -8.59 -12.31
C VAL A 176 5.96 -9.96 -11.94
N ASP A 177 7.26 -10.02 -11.68
CA ASP A 177 7.97 -11.21 -11.20
C ASP A 177 8.41 -11.10 -9.73
N PHE A 178 8.77 -12.23 -9.13
CA PHE A 178 9.16 -12.32 -7.72
C PHE A 178 10.34 -11.41 -7.35
N SER A 179 11.37 -11.35 -8.22
CA SER A 179 12.59 -10.58 -7.95
C SER A 179 12.28 -9.09 -7.93
N THR A 180 11.46 -8.63 -8.88
CA THR A 180 10.95 -7.25 -8.93
C THR A 180 10.18 -6.90 -7.66
N VAL A 181 9.25 -7.74 -7.21
CA VAL A 181 8.49 -7.50 -5.97
C VAL A 181 9.41 -7.42 -4.76
N CYS A 182 10.32 -8.40 -4.60
CA CYS A 182 11.22 -8.42 -3.45
C CYS A 182 12.15 -7.21 -3.44
N TRP A 183 12.65 -6.79 -4.60
CA TRP A 183 13.49 -5.59 -4.71
C TRP A 183 12.73 -4.34 -4.23
N ILE A 184 11.47 -4.16 -4.67
CA ILE A 184 10.61 -3.06 -4.22
C ILE A 184 10.40 -3.10 -2.70
N VAL A 185 10.19 -4.29 -2.13
CA VAL A 185 10.02 -4.44 -0.67
C VAL A 185 11.30 -4.03 0.06
N TYR A 186 12.47 -4.54 -0.36
CA TYR A 186 13.74 -4.15 0.25
C TYR A 186 14.00 -2.66 0.13
N ARG A 187 13.62 -2.04 -0.99
CA ARG A 187 13.78 -0.61 -1.21
C ARG A 187 12.90 0.20 -0.25
N ALA A 188 11.65 -0.21 -0.04
CA ALA A 188 10.76 0.41 0.93
C ALA A 188 11.31 0.32 2.37
N PHE A 189 11.81 -0.84 2.76
CA PHE A 189 12.47 -1.02 4.06
C PHE A 189 13.72 -0.15 4.18
N TYR A 190 14.60 -0.15 3.18
CA TYR A 190 15.80 0.69 3.17
C TYR A 190 15.46 2.17 3.34
N LEU A 191 14.50 2.69 2.57
CA LEU A 191 14.05 4.09 2.66
C LEU A 191 13.51 4.46 4.04
N ARG A 192 12.76 3.56 4.69
CA ARG A 192 12.27 3.84 6.04
C ARG A 192 13.39 3.73 7.08
N MET A 193 14.22 2.69 7.00
CA MET A 193 15.27 2.45 7.99
C MET A 193 16.40 3.49 7.90
N SER A 194 16.64 4.10 6.73
CA SER A 194 17.66 5.14 6.56
C SER A 194 17.34 6.39 7.36
N ILE A 195 16.05 6.75 7.47
CA ILE A 195 15.56 7.88 8.28
C ILE A 195 15.83 7.63 9.77
N VAL A 196 15.76 6.38 10.21
CA VAL A 196 15.94 5.97 11.62
C VAL A 196 17.16 5.07 11.78
N CYS A 197 18.24 5.38 11.05
CA CYS A 197 19.42 4.52 10.88
C CYS A 197 20.06 4.05 12.19
N SER A 198 19.99 4.86 13.26
CA SER A 198 20.50 4.50 14.59
C SER A 198 19.85 3.26 15.21
N TYR A 199 18.66 2.85 14.76
CA TYR A 199 18.02 1.61 15.20
C TYR A 199 18.48 0.38 14.42
N TYR A 200 18.99 0.55 13.20
CA TYR A 200 19.01 -0.48 12.17
C TYR A 200 20.31 -0.53 11.33
N PRO A 201 21.51 -0.36 11.91
CA PRO A 201 22.74 -0.28 11.13
C PRO A 201 22.99 -1.54 10.27
N ASP A 202 22.76 -2.73 10.82
CA ASP A 202 23.01 -3.98 10.09
C ASP A 202 21.84 -4.35 9.17
N VAL A 203 20.61 -3.98 9.52
CA VAL A 203 19.46 -4.13 8.63
C VAL A 203 19.67 -3.31 7.36
N LEU A 204 20.18 -2.08 7.47
CA LEU A 204 20.49 -1.25 6.30
C LEU A 204 21.50 -1.91 5.37
N LYS A 205 22.62 -2.42 5.92
CA LYS A 205 23.63 -3.16 5.14
C LYS A 205 23.02 -4.39 4.46
N ALA A 206 22.22 -5.16 5.18
CA ALA A 206 21.56 -6.35 4.65
C ALA A 206 20.57 -6.01 3.52
N THR A 207 19.76 -4.96 3.70
CA THR A 207 18.83 -4.51 2.65
C THR A 207 19.57 -3.96 1.42
N ASP A 208 20.65 -3.21 1.61
CA ASP A 208 21.47 -2.69 0.51
C ASP A 208 22.11 -3.82 -0.31
N TRP A 209 22.66 -4.82 0.39
CA TRP A 209 23.18 -6.03 -0.25
C TRP A 209 22.10 -6.75 -1.07
N MET A 210 20.90 -6.93 -0.52
CA MET A 210 19.79 -7.57 -1.24
C MET A 210 19.36 -6.76 -2.46
N LEU A 211 19.37 -5.43 -2.39
CA LEU A 211 19.07 -4.56 -3.55
C LEU A 211 20.08 -4.77 -4.68
N GLN A 212 21.37 -4.88 -4.36
CA GLN A 212 22.43 -5.15 -5.34
C GLN A 212 22.32 -6.56 -5.94
N CYS A 213 22.06 -7.58 -5.11
CA CYS A 213 21.90 -8.95 -5.59
C CYS A 213 20.69 -9.11 -6.51
N LEU A 214 19.56 -8.48 -6.17
CA LEU A 214 18.34 -8.59 -6.95
C LEU A 214 18.38 -7.74 -8.22
N SER A 215 19.07 -6.58 -8.22
CA SER A 215 19.21 -5.77 -9.43
C SER A 215 19.90 -6.52 -10.56
N GLN A 216 20.79 -7.45 -10.25
CA GLN A 216 21.44 -8.32 -11.24
C GLN A 216 20.51 -9.36 -11.88
N ARG A 217 19.35 -9.62 -11.24
CA ARG A 217 18.36 -10.61 -11.71
C ARG A 217 17.18 -9.99 -12.45
N ILE A 218 17.05 -8.67 -12.38
CA ILE A 218 15.97 -7.91 -13.01
C ILE A 218 16.49 -7.37 -14.35
N LYS A 219 15.66 -7.44 -15.40
CA LYS A 219 16.01 -6.84 -16.70
C LYS A 219 16.28 -5.35 -16.55
N ALA A 220 17.28 -4.83 -17.25
CA ALA A 220 17.73 -3.44 -17.11
C ALA A 220 16.58 -2.42 -17.26
N GLU A 221 15.71 -2.61 -18.24
CA GLU A 221 14.54 -1.76 -18.49
C GLU A 221 13.56 -1.72 -17.29
N HIS A 222 13.26 -2.88 -16.71
CA HIS A 222 12.40 -2.99 -15.53
C HIS A 222 13.09 -2.44 -14.28
N TYR A 223 14.41 -2.60 -14.19
CA TYR A 223 15.19 -2.07 -13.08
C TYR A 223 15.19 -0.54 -13.07
N ASP A 224 15.37 0.10 -14.23
CA ASP A 224 15.32 1.56 -14.33
C ASP A 224 13.93 2.11 -14.01
N GLU A 225 12.87 1.40 -14.43
CA GLU A 225 11.48 1.71 -14.07
C GLU A 225 11.28 1.71 -12.55
N ILE A 226 11.57 0.59 -11.88
CA ILE A 226 11.37 0.49 -10.42
C ILE A 226 12.29 1.44 -9.65
N ARG A 227 13.50 1.73 -10.16
CA ARG A 227 14.42 2.68 -9.53
C ARG A 227 13.87 4.10 -9.58
N LYS A 228 13.28 4.52 -10.70
CA LYS A 228 12.64 5.84 -10.84
C LYS A 228 11.42 5.96 -9.94
N LEU A 229 10.55 4.95 -9.97
CA LEU A 229 9.32 4.90 -9.17
C LEU A 229 9.60 4.95 -7.67
N THR A 230 10.68 4.31 -7.22
CA THR A 230 11.06 4.22 -5.80
C THR A 230 12.20 5.17 -5.40
N LEU A 231 12.44 6.21 -6.22
CA LEU A 231 13.51 7.17 -5.96
C LEU A 231 13.31 7.85 -4.60
N ASN A 232 12.08 8.28 -4.32
CA ASN A 232 11.70 8.95 -3.09
C ASN A 232 10.46 8.32 -2.48
N MET A 233 10.31 8.53 -1.17
CA MET A 233 9.08 8.19 -0.46
C MET A 233 7.94 9.13 -0.91
N PRO A 234 6.72 8.64 -1.17
CA PRO A 234 5.57 9.47 -1.50
C PRO A 234 5.17 10.37 -0.33
N ASP A 235 4.57 11.53 -0.61
CA ASP A 235 4.24 12.55 0.40
C ASP A 235 3.30 12.04 1.51
N ALA A 236 2.37 11.15 1.17
CA ALA A 236 1.49 10.49 2.13
C ALA A 236 2.27 9.78 3.24
N PHE A 237 3.45 9.23 2.92
CA PHE A 237 4.32 8.52 3.86
C PHE A 237 5.37 9.41 4.52
N ARG A 238 5.79 10.52 3.89
CA ARG A 238 6.78 11.45 4.47
C ARG A 238 6.31 12.08 5.79
N THR A 239 5.00 12.24 5.95
CA THR A 239 4.37 12.88 7.12
C THR A 239 3.91 11.87 8.18
N VAL A 240 4.05 10.57 7.92
CA VAL A 240 3.69 9.51 8.88
C VAL A 240 4.73 9.51 10.01
N LYS A 241 4.24 9.54 11.25
CA LYS A 241 5.08 9.52 12.46
C LYS A 241 5.35 8.10 12.94
#